data_AF-A0A085WFP5-F1
#
_entry.id   AF-A0A085WFP5-F1
#
_cell.length_a   1.000
_cell.length_b   1.000
_cell.length_c   1.000
_cell.angle_alpha   90.00
_cell.angle_beta   90.00
_cell.angle_gamma   90.00
#
_symmetry.space_group_name_H-M   'P 1'
#
loop_
_entity.id
_entity.type
_entity.pdbx_description
1 polymer ?
#
loop_
_entity_poly.entity_id
_entity_poly.type
_entity_poly.pdbx_seq_one_letter_code
_entity_poly.pdbx_strand_id
1 'polypeptide(L)'
;MKNKRGVEETELLREAAQERPGGQQTARKAAAILVDSGQGFILPTAAQRRALLIAFAQAGFVIYGKAFDAVKIKVPIDLTDPEDIGRHLDDLVIYEIKSTGKSTVQPDFRRYFFSLSTAELLVAQNLGKRFKFVFVNTLTRHHVELSLPEVFARARGIYPTWSIQF
;
A
#
# COMPACT_ATOMS: atom_id res chain seq x y z
N MET A 1 34.85 -27.18 -27.56
CA MET A 1 33.52 -27.62 -27.06
C MET A 1 33.22 -26.86 -25.77
N LYS A 2 32.41 -25.80 -25.84
CA LYS A 2 32.07 -24.98 -24.66
C LYS A 2 30.99 -25.70 -23.84
N ASN A 3 31.22 -25.74 -22.54
CA ASN A 3 30.49 -26.50 -21.53
C ASN A 3 29.02 -26.08 -21.47
N LYS A 4 28.09 -26.91 -21.97
CA LYS A 4 26.64 -26.65 -21.99
C LYS A 4 26.05 -26.35 -20.61
N ARG A 5 26.66 -26.85 -19.54
CA ARG A 5 26.21 -26.64 -18.14
C ARG A 5 26.37 -25.21 -17.63
N GLY A 6 27.32 -24.43 -18.15
CA GLY A 6 27.52 -23.04 -17.70
C GLY A 6 26.57 -22.03 -18.34
N VAL A 7 25.93 -22.40 -19.46
CA VAL A 7 24.98 -21.54 -20.18
C VAL A 7 23.59 -21.65 -19.56
N GLU A 8 23.15 -22.87 -19.20
CA GLU A 8 21.86 -23.09 -18.52
C GLU A 8 21.83 -22.45 -17.12
N GLU A 9 22.93 -22.50 -16.36
CA GLU A 9 22.98 -21.91 -15.01
C GLU A 9 22.98 -20.37 -15.05
N THR A 10 23.58 -19.76 -16.08
CA THR A 10 23.54 -18.30 -16.28
C THR A 10 22.22 -17.80 -16.88
N GLU A 11 21.48 -18.66 -17.56
CA GLU A 11 20.13 -18.37 -18.09
C GLU A 11 19.05 -18.54 -17.00
N LEU A 12 19.16 -19.58 -16.17
CA LEU A 12 18.30 -19.80 -14.99
C LEU A 12 18.48 -18.71 -13.92
N LEU A 13 19.71 -18.21 -13.72
CA LEU A 13 19.97 -17.07 -12.83
C LEU A 13 19.46 -15.73 -13.41
N ARG A 14 19.34 -15.62 -14.74
CA ARG A 14 18.73 -14.45 -15.40
C ARG A 14 17.20 -14.48 -15.35
N GLU A 15 16.58 -15.66 -15.38
CA GLU A 15 15.13 -15.81 -15.17
C GLU A 15 14.74 -15.62 -13.69
N ALA A 16 15.56 -16.07 -12.73
CA ALA A 16 15.31 -15.84 -11.30
C ALA A 16 15.51 -14.37 -10.86
N ALA A 17 16.28 -13.58 -11.62
CA ALA A 17 16.48 -12.15 -11.39
C ALA A 17 15.39 -11.25 -12.02
N GLN A 18 14.38 -11.83 -12.70
CA GLN A 18 13.18 -11.11 -13.13
C GLN A 18 12.14 -11.03 -12.01
N GLU A 19 12.51 -10.44 -10.88
CA GLU A 19 11.51 -9.74 -10.07
C GLU A 19 10.93 -8.61 -10.94
N ARG A 20 9.63 -8.70 -11.23
CA ARG A 20 8.93 -7.87 -12.23
C ARG A 20 9.24 -6.38 -12.06
N PRO A 21 9.97 -5.73 -13.00
CA PRO A 21 10.39 -4.34 -12.87
C PRO A 21 9.23 -3.31 -12.88
N GLY A 22 8.01 -3.73 -13.22
CA GLY A 22 6.84 -2.84 -13.31
C GLY A 22 6.16 -2.48 -11.98
N GLY A 23 6.33 -3.29 -10.92
CA GLY A 23 5.58 -3.12 -9.67
C GLY A 23 5.99 -1.87 -8.88
N GLN A 24 7.30 -1.70 -8.64
CA GLN A 24 7.82 -0.55 -7.89
C GLN A 24 7.64 0.77 -8.64
N GLN A 25 7.78 0.78 -9.97
CA GLN A 25 7.60 2.00 -10.76
C GLN A 25 6.13 2.48 -10.72
N THR A 26 5.18 1.55 -10.78
CA THR A 26 3.74 1.88 -10.71
C THR A 26 3.37 2.41 -9.32
N ALA A 27 3.90 1.81 -8.24
CA ALA A 27 3.67 2.27 -6.87
C ALA A 27 4.20 3.70 -6.63
N ARG A 28 5.43 4.00 -7.07
CA ARG A 28 6.01 5.36 -6.96
C ARG A 28 5.19 6.38 -7.75
N LYS A 29 4.74 6.03 -8.96
CA LYS A 29 3.91 6.90 -9.79
C LYS A 29 2.54 7.15 -9.15
N ALA A 30 1.92 6.13 -8.55
CA ALA A 30 0.67 6.28 -7.82
C ALA A 30 0.82 7.22 -6.62
N ALA A 31 1.89 7.06 -5.86
CA ALA A 31 2.21 7.93 -4.73
C ALA A 31 2.36 9.40 -5.14
N ALA A 32 3.07 9.67 -6.24
CA ALA A 32 3.19 11.02 -6.81
C ALA A 32 1.82 11.59 -7.24
N ILE A 33 0.99 10.80 -7.93
CA ILE A 33 -0.37 11.24 -8.34
C ILE A 33 -1.22 11.67 -7.13
N LEU A 34 -1.12 10.93 -6.01
CA LEU A 34 -1.87 11.25 -4.80
C LEU A 34 -1.38 12.56 -4.15
N VAL A 35 -0.06 12.77 -4.07
CA VAL A 35 0.50 14.03 -3.56
C VAL A 35 0.11 15.21 -4.47
N ASP A 36 0.26 15.05 -5.78
CA ASP A 36 -0.08 16.07 -6.79
C ASP A 36 -1.58 16.41 -6.81
N SER A 37 -2.44 15.55 -6.26
CA SER A 37 -3.89 15.80 -6.21
C SER A 37 -4.27 16.97 -5.31
N GLY A 38 -3.37 17.41 -4.42
CA GLY A 38 -3.64 18.49 -3.47
C GLY A 38 -4.63 18.12 -2.35
N GLN A 39 -4.98 16.83 -2.21
CA GLN A 39 -5.98 16.38 -1.23
C GLN A 39 -5.40 16.13 0.17
N GLY A 40 -4.17 16.58 0.46
CA GLY A 40 -3.52 16.41 1.77
C GLY A 40 -2.79 15.08 1.96
N PHE A 41 -2.49 14.35 0.88
CA PHE A 41 -1.65 13.16 0.95
C PHE A 41 -0.18 13.53 1.17
N ILE A 42 0.48 12.79 2.05
CA ILE A 42 1.90 12.93 2.38
C ILE A 42 2.54 11.55 2.31
N LEU A 43 3.71 11.49 1.67
CA LEU A 43 4.59 10.34 1.74
C LEU A 43 5.56 10.56 2.89
N PRO A 44 5.39 9.85 4.02
CA PRO A 44 6.22 10.10 5.20
C PRO A 44 7.68 9.74 4.90
N THR A 45 8.58 10.59 5.39
CA THR A 45 10.01 10.25 5.48
C THR A 45 10.22 9.10 6.47
N ALA A 46 11.44 8.55 6.52
CA ALA A 46 11.78 7.51 7.50
C ALA A 46 11.59 7.99 8.95
N ALA A 47 11.96 9.24 9.26
CA ALA A 47 11.77 9.84 10.57
C ALA A 47 10.28 9.99 10.91
N GLN A 48 9.49 10.52 9.97
CA GLN A 48 8.04 10.69 10.16
C GLN A 48 7.32 9.36 10.33
N ARG A 49 7.70 8.36 9.54
CA ARG A 49 7.19 7.00 9.67
C ARG A 49 7.45 6.42 11.04
N ARG A 50 8.65 6.62 11.61
CA ARG A 50 8.97 6.17 12.96
C ARG A 50 8.11 6.88 14.00
N ALA A 51 7.94 8.19 13.90
CA ALA A 51 7.09 8.95 14.81
C ALA A 51 5.62 8.48 14.75
N LEU A 52 5.09 8.24 13.55
CA LEU A 52 3.76 7.65 13.35
C LEU A 52 3.63 6.28 14.01
N LEU A 53 4.59 5.39 13.83
CA LEU A 53 4.59 4.07 14.49
C LEU A 53 4.58 4.19 16.02
N ILE A 54 5.37 5.10 16.59
CA ILE A 54 5.43 5.34 18.03
C ILE A 54 4.09 5.88 18.54
N ALA A 55 3.54 6.90 17.90
CA ALA A 55 2.28 7.53 18.31
C ALA A 55 1.11 6.55 18.27
N PHE A 56 0.99 5.75 17.21
CA PHE A 56 -0.05 4.72 17.12
C PHE A 56 0.12 3.65 18.20
N ALA A 57 1.35 3.19 18.45
CA ALA A 57 1.63 2.22 19.51
C ALA A 57 1.30 2.75 20.90
N GLN A 58 1.63 4.01 21.21
CA GLN A 58 1.29 4.68 22.47
C GLN A 58 -0.23 4.80 22.67
N ALA A 59 -0.99 4.94 21.59
CA ALA A 59 -2.45 4.94 21.60
C ALA A 59 -3.08 3.54 21.56
N GLY A 60 -2.28 2.46 21.65
CA GLY A 60 -2.77 1.08 21.67
C GLY A 60 -3.07 0.48 20.30
N PHE A 61 -2.64 1.12 19.20
CA PHE A 61 -2.77 0.59 17.84
C PHE A 61 -1.48 -0.05 17.37
N VAL A 62 -1.59 -1.20 16.70
CA VAL A 62 -0.45 -1.95 16.18
C VAL A 62 -0.46 -1.90 14.66
N ILE A 63 0.63 -1.41 14.09
CA ILE A 63 0.85 -1.38 12.65
C ILE A 63 1.84 -2.49 12.29
N TYR A 64 1.35 -3.54 11.63
CA TYR A 64 2.12 -4.72 11.22
C TYR A 64 2.80 -4.53 9.85
N GLY A 65 3.93 -5.21 9.65
CA GLY A 65 4.59 -5.32 8.34
C GLY A 65 5.27 -4.03 7.87
N LYS A 66 5.30 -3.81 6.54
CA LYS A 66 5.71 -2.52 5.97
C LYS A 66 4.60 -1.52 6.30
N ALA A 67 4.89 -0.64 7.25
CA ALA A 67 3.90 0.08 8.03
C ALA A 67 2.70 0.64 7.23
N PHE A 68 2.94 1.30 6.11
CA PHE A 68 1.94 1.86 5.19
C PHE A 68 2.66 2.66 4.10
N ASP A 69 1.97 3.11 3.05
CA ASP A 69 2.61 3.88 1.99
C ASP A 69 2.51 5.39 2.20
N ALA A 70 1.33 5.89 2.62
CA ALA A 70 1.04 7.30 2.74
C ALA A 70 0.19 7.63 3.98
N VAL A 71 0.12 8.92 4.33
CA VAL A 71 -0.88 9.46 5.25
C VAL A 71 -1.67 10.55 4.57
N LYS A 72 -2.88 10.80 5.06
CA LYS A 72 -3.68 11.98 4.72
C LYS A 72 -4.03 12.69 6.01
N ILE A 73 -3.72 13.98 6.08
CA ILE A 73 -4.00 14.83 7.23
C ILE A 73 -5.05 15.87 6.87
N LYS A 74 -5.95 16.18 7.80
CA LYS A 74 -6.99 17.22 7.62
C LYS A 74 -6.58 18.58 8.17
N VAL A 75 -5.69 18.56 9.16
CA VAL A 75 -5.15 19.74 9.84
C VAL A 75 -3.62 19.67 9.79
N PRO A 76 -2.91 20.80 9.97
CA PRO A 76 -1.46 20.76 10.13
C PRO A 76 -1.08 19.92 11.35
N ILE A 77 -0.22 18.92 11.15
CA ILE A 77 0.31 18.03 12.20
C ILE A 77 1.81 17.92 11.98
N ASP A 78 2.61 18.05 13.03
CA ASP A 78 4.03 17.76 12.96
C ASP A 78 4.25 16.24 12.95
N LEU A 79 4.43 15.67 11.76
CA LEU A 79 4.65 14.23 11.59
C LEU A 79 6.01 13.76 12.14
N THR A 80 6.86 14.63 12.68
CA THR A 80 8.09 14.26 13.37
C THR A 80 7.95 14.19 14.89
N ASP A 81 6.85 14.69 15.45
CA ASP A 81 6.53 14.67 16.88
C ASP A 81 5.44 13.60 17.18
N PRO A 82 5.81 12.48 17.83
CA PRO A 82 4.83 11.46 18.23
C PRO A 82 3.70 11.99 19.13
N GLU A 83 3.97 12.98 19.98
CA GLU A 83 2.95 13.54 20.87
C GLU A 83 1.91 14.35 20.08
N ASP A 84 2.37 15.14 19.09
CA ASP A 84 1.47 15.90 18.22
C ASP A 84 0.62 14.99 17.34
N ILE A 85 1.21 13.94 16.78
CA ILE A 85 0.46 12.90 16.07
C ILE A 85 -0.57 12.26 17.00
N GLY A 86 -0.18 11.92 18.24
CA GLY A 86 -1.04 11.30 19.24
C GLY A 86 -2.29 12.13 19.55
N ARG A 87 -2.13 13.46 19.70
CA ARG A 87 -3.25 14.39 19.92
C ARG A 87 -4.22 14.48 18.73
N HIS A 88 -3.76 14.18 17.52
CA HIS A 88 -4.51 14.36 16.27
C HIS A 88 -4.81 13.04 15.53
N LEU A 89 -4.82 11.90 16.22
CA LEU A 89 -5.05 10.58 15.60
C LEU A 89 -6.40 10.45 14.88
N ASP A 90 -7.40 11.27 15.22
CA ASP A 90 -8.71 11.27 14.52
C ASP A 90 -8.73 12.14 13.25
N ASP A 91 -7.73 13.00 13.07
CA ASP A 91 -7.55 13.87 11.91
C ASP A 91 -6.54 13.31 10.89
N LEU A 92 -5.99 12.13 11.19
CA LEU A 92 -5.01 11.42 10.39
C LEU A 92 -5.56 10.07 9.94
N VAL A 93 -5.38 9.77 8.65
CA VAL A 93 -5.67 8.44 8.09
C VAL A 93 -4.42 7.91 7.41
N ILE A 94 -4.07 6.67 7.74
CA ILE A 94 -2.98 5.92 7.12
C ILE A 94 -3.51 5.18 5.88
N TYR A 95 -2.69 5.13 4.82
CA TYR A 95 -3.06 4.49 3.55
C TYR A 95 -2.04 3.46 3.08
N GLU A 96 -2.59 2.33 2.62
CA GLU A 96 -1.91 1.39 1.73
C GLU A 96 -2.26 1.72 0.26
N ILE A 97 -1.26 1.88 -0.61
CA ILE A 97 -1.46 2.19 -2.02
C ILE A 97 -1.49 0.90 -2.83
N LYS A 98 -2.61 0.66 -3.52
CA LYS A 98 -2.72 -0.37 -4.55
C LYS A 98 -2.83 0.30 -5.91
N SER A 99 -2.07 -0.17 -6.90
CA SER A 99 -1.96 0.54 -8.17
C SER A 99 -2.02 -0.36 -9.40
N THR A 100 -2.44 0.23 -10.52
CA THR A 100 -2.42 -0.38 -11.84
C THR A 100 -2.08 0.66 -12.90
N GLY A 101 -1.55 0.19 -14.03
CA GLY A 101 -1.29 1.00 -15.22
C GLY A 101 -2.05 0.48 -16.44
N LYS A 102 -3.21 -0.18 -16.24
CA LYS A 102 -4.01 -0.73 -17.34
C LYS A 102 -5.11 0.24 -17.75
N SER A 103 -5.15 0.60 -19.03
CA SER A 103 -6.17 1.49 -19.61
C SER A 103 -7.56 0.87 -19.67
N THR A 104 -7.65 -0.46 -19.67
CA THR A 104 -8.91 -1.21 -19.70
C THR A 104 -9.63 -1.26 -18.35
N VAL A 105 -8.98 -0.80 -17.28
CA VAL A 105 -9.57 -0.79 -15.93
C VAL A 105 -10.49 0.41 -15.78
N GLN A 106 -11.74 0.16 -15.38
CA GLN A 106 -12.75 1.19 -15.17
C GLN A 106 -12.39 2.10 -13.98
N PRO A 107 -12.88 3.36 -13.96
CA PRO A 107 -12.64 4.32 -12.86
C PRO A 107 -12.95 3.80 -11.45
N ASP A 108 -13.93 2.91 -11.31
CA ASP A 108 -14.34 2.33 -10.04
C ASP A 108 -13.64 1.00 -9.73
N PHE A 109 -12.68 0.61 -10.57
CA PHE A 109 -11.89 -0.61 -10.49
C PHE A 109 -12.70 -1.92 -10.51
N ARG A 110 -13.97 -1.88 -10.95
CA ARG A 110 -14.78 -3.11 -11.07
C ARG A 110 -14.08 -4.13 -11.95
N ARG A 111 -14.15 -5.41 -11.54
CA ARG A 111 -13.59 -6.58 -12.24
C ARG A 111 -12.04 -6.59 -12.32
N TYR A 112 -11.35 -5.65 -11.70
CA TYR A 112 -9.91 -5.71 -11.54
C TYR A 112 -9.54 -6.36 -10.20
N PHE A 113 -8.47 -7.14 -10.19
CA PHE A 113 -7.99 -7.84 -9.01
C PHE A 113 -6.83 -7.07 -8.37
N PHE A 114 -6.95 -6.80 -7.07
CA PHE A 114 -5.86 -6.33 -6.22
C PHE A 114 -5.58 -7.37 -5.15
N SER A 115 -4.31 -7.65 -4.91
CA SER A 115 -3.89 -8.50 -3.79
C SER A 115 -3.77 -7.64 -2.52
N LEU A 116 -4.37 -8.11 -1.44
CA LEU A 116 -4.16 -7.58 -0.10
C LEU A 116 -3.34 -8.60 0.69
N SER A 117 -2.31 -8.15 1.41
CA SER A 117 -1.56 -9.04 2.30
C SER A 117 -2.30 -9.24 3.62
N THR A 118 -2.02 -10.34 4.31
CA THR A 118 -2.60 -10.59 5.65
C THR A 118 -2.21 -9.50 6.65
N ALA A 119 -0.99 -8.96 6.57
CA ALA A 119 -0.57 -7.84 7.40
C ALA A 119 -1.45 -6.61 7.16
N GLU A 120 -1.73 -6.26 5.90
CA GLU A 120 -2.61 -5.14 5.56
C GLU A 120 -4.04 -5.34 6.08
N LEU A 121 -4.59 -6.56 5.98
CA LEU A 121 -5.91 -6.88 6.51
C LEU A 121 -5.95 -6.70 8.04
N LEU A 122 -4.95 -7.21 8.75
CA LEU A 122 -4.87 -7.09 10.21
C LEU A 122 -4.70 -5.64 10.66
N VAL A 123 -3.88 -4.85 9.98
CA VAL A 123 -3.73 -3.41 10.26
C VAL A 123 -5.06 -2.69 10.02
N ALA A 124 -5.71 -2.93 8.88
CA ALA A 124 -6.99 -2.29 8.57
C ALA A 124 -8.09 -2.63 9.58
N GLN A 125 -8.11 -3.88 10.07
CA GLN A 125 -9.02 -4.29 11.16
C GLN A 125 -8.69 -3.60 12.48
N ASN A 126 -7.41 -3.47 12.82
CA ASN A 126 -6.95 -2.88 14.07
C ASN A 126 -7.18 -1.35 14.13
N LEU A 127 -6.91 -0.64 13.03
CA LEU A 127 -6.97 0.82 12.97
C LEU A 127 -8.38 1.34 12.62
N GLY A 128 -9.25 0.50 12.05
CA GLY A 128 -10.61 0.87 11.67
C GLY A 128 -10.66 2.11 10.78
N LYS A 129 -11.35 3.17 11.22
CA LYS A 129 -11.49 4.43 10.45
C LYS A 129 -10.16 5.14 10.15
N ARG A 130 -9.08 4.80 10.86
CA ARG A 130 -7.74 5.41 10.72
C ARG A 130 -6.88 4.73 9.66
N PHE A 131 -7.40 3.69 9.00
CA PHE A 131 -6.71 3.03 7.89
C PHE A 131 -7.64 2.87 6.70
N LYS A 132 -7.12 3.15 5.50
CA LYS A 132 -7.81 2.92 4.24
C LYS A 132 -6.86 2.36 3.19
N PHE A 133 -7.44 1.72 2.19
CA PHE A 133 -6.77 1.44 0.94
C PHE A 133 -7.03 2.58 -0.03
N VAL A 134 -6.03 2.95 -0.83
CA VAL A 134 -6.23 3.83 -1.98
C VAL A 134 -5.82 3.09 -3.25
N PHE A 135 -6.79 2.94 -4.15
CA PHE A 135 -6.62 2.27 -5.43
C PHE A 135 -6.37 3.32 -6.50
N VAL A 136 -5.26 3.23 -7.23
CA VAL A 136 -4.83 4.26 -8.19
C VAL A 136 -4.61 3.66 -9.56
N ASN A 137 -5.24 4.22 -10.59
CA ASN A 137 -4.87 3.98 -11.98
C ASN A 137 -3.87 5.04 -12.42
N THR A 138 -2.63 4.63 -12.61
CA THR A 138 -1.51 5.53 -12.93
C THR A 138 -1.52 6.04 -14.37
N LEU A 139 -2.38 5.51 -15.25
CA LEU A 139 -2.60 6.05 -16.59
C LEU A 139 -3.69 7.12 -16.60
N THR A 140 -4.85 6.82 -16.01
CA THR A 140 -6.00 7.76 -16.00
C THR A 140 -5.92 8.77 -14.86
N ARG A 141 -5.02 8.57 -13.90
CA ARG A 141 -4.89 9.33 -12.64
C ARG A 141 -6.12 9.24 -11.72
N HIS A 142 -7.07 8.36 -12.02
CA HIS A 142 -8.23 8.14 -11.15
C HIS A 142 -7.81 7.36 -9.90
N HIS A 143 -8.37 7.73 -8.75
CA HIS A 143 -8.21 6.98 -7.52
C HIS A 143 -9.50 6.85 -6.72
N VAL A 144 -9.58 5.81 -5.91
CA VAL A 144 -10.68 5.56 -4.98
C VAL A 144 -10.10 5.17 -3.62
N GLU A 145 -10.54 5.85 -2.57
CA GLU A 145 -10.23 5.54 -1.18
C GLU A 145 -11.33 4.63 -0.60
N LEU A 146 -10.96 3.50 0.01
CA LEU A 146 -11.90 2.56 0.61
C LEU A 146 -11.38 2.06 1.96
N SER A 147 -12.22 2.05 2.97
CA SER A 147 -12.03 1.27 4.19
C SER A 147 -12.15 -0.23 3.92
N LEU A 148 -11.68 -1.06 4.86
CA LEU A 148 -11.80 -2.51 4.72
C LEU A 148 -13.27 -2.99 4.55
N PRO A 149 -14.26 -2.50 5.32
CA PRO A 149 -15.66 -2.84 5.07
C PRO A 149 -16.14 -2.45 3.66
N GLU A 150 -15.71 -1.29 3.15
CA GLU A 150 -16.08 -0.84 1.79
C GLU A 150 -15.43 -1.69 0.70
N VAL A 151 -14.19 -2.15 0.91
CA VAL A 151 -13.54 -3.12 0.02
C VAL A 151 -14.35 -4.41 -0.04
N PHE A 152 -14.71 -4.98 1.12
CA PHE A 152 -15.52 -6.20 1.17
C PHE A 152 -16.91 -6.02 0.58
N ALA A 153 -17.57 -4.88 0.81
CA ALA A 153 -18.87 -4.57 0.21
C ALA A 153 -18.84 -4.49 -1.33
N ARG A 154 -17.68 -4.14 -1.91
CA ARG A 154 -17.49 -4.08 -3.38
C ARG A 154 -16.93 -5.35 -3.98
N ALA A 155 -16.37 -6.25 -3.16
CA ALA A 155 -15.73 -7.46 -3.63
C ALA A 155 -16.76 -8.41 -4.27
N ARG A 156 -16.51 -8.84 -5.51
CA ARG A 156 -17.32 -9.87 -6.19
C ARG A 156 -16.79 -11.29 -5.98
N GLY A 157 -15.57 -11.41 -5.47
CA GLY A 157 -14.91 -12.66 -5.13
C GLY A 157 -13.74 -12.36 -4.22
N ILE A 158 -13.59 -13.14 -3.16
CA ILE A 158 -12.49 -13.04 -2.20
C ILE A 158 -11.82 -14.41 -2.22
N TYR A 159 -10.52 -14.42 -2.50
CA TYR A 159 -9.73 -15.64 -2.63
C TYR A 159 -8.65 -15.63 -1.56
N PRO A 160 -8.99 -15.93 -0.29
CA PRO A 160 -7.99 -15.99 0.77
C PRO A 160 -7.12 -17.23 0.56
N THR A 161 -5.80 -17.09 0.56
CA THR A 161 -4.90 -18.24 0.37
C THR A 161 -3.84 -18.32 1.45
N TRP A 162 -3.86 -19.44 2.15
CA TRP A 162 -2.75 -20.00 2.93
C TRP A 162 -2.79 -21.51 2.72
N SER A 163 -1.77 -22.09 2.09
CA SER A 163 -1.71 -23.52 1.81
C SER A 163 -0.37 -24.09 2.24
N ILE A 164 -0.41 -25.11 3.09
CA ILE A 164 0.74 -25.78 3.71
C ILE A 164 0.61 -27.27 3.38
N GLN A 165 1.66 -27.87 2.83
CA GLN A 165 1.80 -29.31 2.65
C GLN A 165 3.11 -29.74 3.32
N PHE A 166 3.03 -30.75 4.17
CA PHE A 166 4.19 -31.30 4.89
C PHE A 166 4.95 -32.32 4.04
#